data_AF-A0A7X8BY69-F1
#
_entry.id   AF-A0A7X8BY69-F1
#
_cell.length_a   1.000
_cell.length_b   1.000
_cell.length_c   1.000
_cell.angle_alpha   90.00
_cell.angle_beta   90.00
_cell.angle_gamma   90.00
#
_symmetry.space_group_name_H-M   'P 1'
#
loop_
_entity.id
_entity.type
_entity.pdbx_description
1 polymer ?
#
loop_
_entity_poly.entity_id
_entity_poly.type
_entity_poly.pdbx_seq_one_letter_code
_entity_poly.pdbx_strand_id
1 'polypeptide(L)'
;MHDIEPFFLWRDYYKAENDRWSPFYQRQYDEFSFTNAIYNYVIHPQWDDIGSDTLFIKILYVNYDEAFAIIEMIGEWNDCIGNDIMFLKRDILDIMIDRGVRKFILIAENVLNFHYDMDDYYAELYEDVEQGWVVITGLQNHVAEEMKRYHLDHFLLFGEEFDLINWRTMTPENFYASIKSIIENKTLLLLN
;
A
#
# COMPACT_ATOMS: atom_id res chain seq x y z
N MET A 1 -5.96 7.77 16.43
CA MET A 1 -6.41 6.86 15.35
C MET A 1 -7.61 7.44 14.63
N HIS A 2 -8.72 7.79 15.30
CA HIS A 2 -9.89 8.38 14.62
C HIS A 2 -9.61 9.71 13.89
N ASP A 3 -8.65 10.52 14.35
CA ASP A 3 -8.26 11.77 13.68
C ASP A 3 -7.31 11.57 12.47
N ILE A 4 -6.81 10.35 12.26
CA ILE A 4 -5.95 10.06 11.11
C ILE A 4 -6.87 9.72 9.95
N GLU A 5 -7.10 10.68 9.06
CA GLU A 5 -7.82 10.47 7.81
C GLU A 5 -6.88 10.02 6.70
N PRO A 6 -7.37 9.23 5.72
CA PRO A 6 -6.61 9.02 4.49
C PRO A 6 -6.37 10.33 3.75
N PHE A 7 -5.28 10.40 2.99
CA PHE A 7 -4.90 11.59 2.26
C PHE A 7 -5.98 12.01 1.24
N PHE A 8 -6.55 13.20 1.44
CA PHE A 8 -7.72 13.66 0.68
C PHE A 8 -7.40 14.58 -0.51
N LEU A 9 -6.19 15.17 -0.57
CA LEU A 9 -5.86 16.15 -1.63
C LEU A 9 -5.80 15.54 -3.04
N TRP A 10 -5.76 14.20 -3.14
CA TRP A 10 -5.82 13.51 -4.43
C TRP A 10 -7.22 13.08 -4.87
N ARG A 11 -8.26 13.36 -4.07
CA ARG A 11 -9.65 12.98 -4.39
C ARG A 11 -10.18 13.60 -5.68
N ASP A 12 -9.60 14.71 -6.14
CA ASP A 12 -9.95 15.31 -7.44
C ASP A 12 -9.32 14.58 -8.63
N TYR A 13 -8.26 13.79 -8.40
CA TYR A 13 -7.63 12.95 -9.43
C TYR A 13 -8.29 11.57 -9.51
N TYR A 14 -8.60 10.96 -8.36
CA TYR A 14 -9.13 9.60 -8.30
C TYR A 14 -9.97 9.37 -7.05
N LYS A 15 -11.01 8.53 -7.19
CA LYS A 15 -11.84 8.03 -6.09
C LYS A 15 -12.16 6.57 -6.36
N ALA A 16 -11.74 5.68 -5.46
CA ALA A 16 -11.93 4.24 -5.60
C ALA A 16 -13.42 3.86 -5.75
N GLU A 17 -14.30 4.53 -5.02
CA GLU A 17 -15.75 4.31 -5.09
C GLU A 17 -16.38 4.62 -6.45
N ASN A 18 -15.71 5.44 -7.28
CA ASN A 18 -16.20 5.82 -8.61
C ASN A 18 -15.58 4.98 -9.74
N ASP A 19 -14.55 4.19 -9.45
CA ASP A 19 -13.86 3.37 -10.44
C ASP A 19 -14.47 1.97 -10.52
N ARG A 20 -15.07 1.65 -11.67
CA ARG A 20 -15.71 0.35 -11.95
C ARG A 20 -14.78 -0.86 -11.85
N TRP A 21 -13.47 -0.65 -11.88
CA TRP A 21 -12.46 -1.69 -11.77
C TRP A 21 -11.83 -1.77 -10.38
N SER A 22 -12.16 -0.82 -9.50
CA SER A 22 -11.71 -0.86 -8.10
C SER A 22 -12.43 -1.96 -7.32
N PRO A 23 -11.74 -2.63 -6.37
CA PRO A 23 -12.40 -3.49 -5.39
C PRO A 23 -13.44 -2.76 -4.53
N PHE A 24 -13.38 -1.43 -4.45
CA PHE A 24 -14.29 -0.60 -3.66
C PHE A 24 -15.34 0.14 -4.51
N TYR A 25 -15.55 -0.28 -5.77
CA TYR A 25 -16.54 0.35 -6.63
C TYR A 25 -17.93 0.42 -5.96
N GLN A 26 -18.56 1.59 -6.02
CA GLN A 26 -19.87 1.89 -5.42
C GLN A 26 -19.94 1.82 -3.88
N ARG A 27 -18.81 1.63 -3.18
CA ARG A 27 -18.76 1.71 -1.71
C ARG A 27 -19.27 3.07 -1.25
N GLN A 28 -20.12 3.06 -0.23
CA GLN A 28 -20.64 4.26 0.41
C GLN A 28 -19.94 4.43 1.75
N TYR A 29 -19.40 5.63 1.98
CA TYR A 29 -18.76 5.97 3.24
C TYR A 29 -19.73 6.76 4.10
N ASP A 30 -19.98 6.29 5.32
CA ASP A 30 -20.78 7.02 6.31
C ASP A 30 -19.86 7.73 7.28
N GLU A 31 -19.79 9.06 7.18
CA GLU A 31 -18.94 9.91 8.02
C GLU A 31 -19.40 9.95 9.49
N PHE A 32 -20.61 9.45 9.80
CA PHE A 32 -21.19 9.50 11.15
C PHE A 32 -21.16 8.14 11.85
N SER A 33 -20.89 7.05 11.13
CA SER A 33 -20.86 5.69 11.68
C SER A 33 -19.41 5.21 11.83
N PHE A 34 -18.88 5.31 13.04
CA PHE A 34 -17.59 4.74 13.39
C PHE A 34 -17.73 3.24 13.68
N THR A 35 -17.46 2.41 12.68
CA THR A 35 -17.64 0.94 12.79
C THR A 35 -16.35 0.19 13.10
N ASN A 36 -15.20 0.73 12.69
CA ASN A 36 -13.94 0.00 12.71
C ASN A 36 -13.00 0.55 13.79
N ALA A 37 -12.21 -0.34 14.40
CA ALA A 37 -11.27 0.01 15.44
C ALA A 37 -9.99 -0.83 15.33
N ILE A 38 -8.86 -0.22 15.68
CA ILE A 38 -7.57 -0.89 15.86
C ILE A 38 -7.26 -0.85 17.35
N TYR A 39 -7.14 -2.02 17.96
CA TYR A 39 -7.19 -2.18 19.42
C TYR A 39 -8.47 -1.55 20.01
N ASN A 40 -8.33 -0.61 20.94
CA ASN A 40 -9.43 0.11 21.58
C ASN A 40 -9.70 1.48 20.94
N TYR A 41 -9.13 1.77 19.77
CA TYR A 41 -9.26 3.05 19.11
C TYR A 41 -9.99 2.92 17.79
N VAL A 42 -11.13 3.60 17.71
CA VAL A 42 -11.85 3.83 16.47
C VAL A 42 -10.93 4.46 15.41
N ILE A 43 -11.05 4.02 14.16
CA ILE A 43 -10.38 4.64 13.00
C ILE A 43 -11.35 5.51 12.21
N HIS A 44 -10.82 6.46 11.44
CA HIS A 44 -11.63 7.34 10.60
C HIS A 44 -12.44 6.52 9.57
N PRO A 45 -13.74 6.80 9.34
CA PRO A 45 -14.62 5.98 8.49
C PRO A 45 -14.26 6.00 7.00
N GLN A 46 -13.31 6.84 6.59
CA GLN A 46 -12.82 6.88 5.20
C GLN A 46 -11.78 5.79 4.90
N TRP A 47 -11.22 5.13 5.91
CA TRP A 47 -10.37 3.95 5.73
C TRP A 47 -11.19 2.75 5.29
N ASP A 48 -10.64 2.01 4.34
CA ASP A 48 -11.27 0.84 3.75
C ASP A 48 -10.85 -0.43 4.48
N ASP A 49 -11.86 -1.18 4.92
CA ASP A 49 -11.71 -2.56 5.38
C ASP A 49 -11.44 -3.49 4.19
N ILE A 50 -10.42 -4.33 4.36
CA ILE A 50 -9.93 -5.34 3.41
C ILE A 50 -10.17 -6.79 3.89
N GLY A 51 -10.85 -6.97 5.02
CA GLY A 51 -11.04 -8.26 5.69
C GLY A 51 -10.06 -8.55 6.82
N SER A 52 -9.06 -7.68 7.02
CA SER A 52 -8.15 -7.73 8.17
C SER A 52 -8.75 -6.99 9.37
N ASP A 53 -8.56 -7.56 10.56
CA ASP A 53 -8.94 -6.92 11.83
C ASP A 53 -7.99 -5.78 12.22
N THR A 54 -6.79 -5.74 11.65
CA THR A 54 -5.70 -4.89 12.12
C THR A 54 -5.10 -3.97 11.08
N LEU A 55 -5.28 -4.27 9.79
CA LEU A 55 -4.74 -3.50 8.68
C LEU A 55 -5.88 -2.96 7.81
N PHE A 56 -5.87 -1.65 7.59
CA PHE A 56 -6.83 -0.95 6.74
C PHE A 56 -6.08 -0.15 5.69
N ILE A 57 -6.74 0.13 4.57
CA ILE A 57 -6.10 0.83 3.45
C ILE A 57 -6.94 1.99 2.92
N LYS A 58 -6.33 2.77 2.04
CA LYS A 58 -7.05 3.61 1.10
C LYS A 58 -6.36 3.53 -0.26
N ILE A 59 -7.10 3.17 -1.30
CA ILE A 59 -6.59 3.31 -2.67
C ILE A 59 -6.68 4.79 -3.04
N LEU A 60 -5.52 5.45 -3.12
CA LEU A 60 -5.44 6.89 -3.39
C LEU A 60 -5.46 7.20 -4.88
N TYR A 61 -4.89 6.33 -5.70
CA TYR A 61 -4.80 6.56 -7.14
C TYR A 61 -4.55 5.26 -7.92
N VAL A 62 -5.09 5.17 -9.13
CA VAL A 62 -4.79 4.09 -10.08
C VAL A 62 -4.69 4.67 -11.48
N ASN A 63 -3.64 4.30 -12.21
CA ASN A 63 -3.49 4.59 -13.62
C ASN A 63 -3.27 3.27 -14.37
N TYR A 64 -4.28 2.87 -15.13
CA TYR A 64 -4.29 1.62 -15.89
C TYR A 64 -3.42 1.68 -17.15
N ASP A 65 -3.20 2.86 -17.73
CA ASP A 65 -2.36 3.02 -18.93
C ASP A 65 -0.87 2.89 -18.57
N GLU A 66 -0.45 3.48 -17.45
CA GLU A 66 0.93 3.38 -16.91
C GLU A 66 1.12 2.16 -15.99
N ALA A 67 0.05 1.38 -15.76
CA ALA A 67 0.01 0.15 -14.98
C ALA A 67 0.49 0.30 -13.53
N PHE A 68 0.05 1.35 -12.81
CA PHE A 68 0.41 1.56 -11.40
C PHE A 68 -0.77 1.94 -10.49
N ALA A 69 -0.62 1.65 -9.21
CA ALA A 69 -1.53 2.07 -8.15
C ALA A 69 -0.75 2.60 -6.93
N ILE A 70 -1.38 3.54 -6.21
CA ILE A 70 -0.88 4.10 -4.95
C ILE A 70 -1.91 3.83 -3.86
N ILE A 71 -1.46 3.21 -2.77
CA ILE A 71 -2.29 2.74 -1.67
C ILE A 71 -1.69 3.26 -0.36
N GLU A 72 -2.48 3.92 0.48
CA GLU A 72 -2.09 4.31 1.83
C GLU A 72 -2.60 3.27 2.83
N MET A 73 -1.83 3.01 3.89
CA MET A 73 -2.11 1.97 4.88
C MET A 73 -2.10 2.54 6.29
N ILE A 74 -2.93 1.97 7.16
CA ILE A 74 -2.98 2.27 8.59
C ILE A 74 -3.18 0.99 9.39
N GLY A 75 -2.49 0.91 10.53
CA GLY A 75 -2.74 -0.14 11.53
C GLY A 75 -1.55 -1.02 11.84
N GLU A 76 -1.81 -2.26 12.22
CA GLU A 76 -0.79 -3.27 12.47
C GLU A 76 -0.78 -4.23 11.29
N TRP A 77 0.39 -4.44 10.67
CA TRP A 77 0.55 -5.44 9.63
C TRP A 77 0.96 -6.75 10.28
N ASN A 78 0.00 -7.64 10.51
CA ASN A 78 0.18 -8.85 11.31
C ASN A 78 -0.15 -10.13 10.54
N ASP A 79 0.89 -10.74 9.99
CA ASP A 79 0.75 -11.99 9.24
C ASP A 79 0.61 -13.21 10.17
N CYS A 80 1.06 -13.13 11.43
CA CYS A 80 0.96 -14.25 12.39
C CYS A 80 -0.47 -14.59 12.83
N ILE A 81 -1.36 -13.60 12.88
CA ILE A 81 -2.74 -13.76 13.38
C ILE A 81 -3.74 -13.59 12.25
N GLY A 82 -3.67 -12.45 11.55
CA GLY A 82 -4.62 -12.09 10.50
C GLY A 82 -4.24 -12.61 9.12
N ASN A 83 -2.95 -12.90 8.88
CA ASN A 83 -2.40 -13.07 7.54
C ASN A 83 -2.76 -11.86 6.65
N ASP A 84 -2.38 -10.67 7.13
CA ASP A 84 -2.78 -9.41 6.50
C ASP A 84 -2.28 -9.28 5.05
N ILE A 85 -1.10 -9.82 4.74
CA ILE A 85 -0.62 -9.91 3.35
C ILE A 85 -1.55 -10.72 2.44
N MET A 86 -2.18 -11.79 2.93
CA MET A 86 -3.16 -12.56 2.14
C MET A 86 -4.33 -11.67 1.76
N PHE A 87 -4.94 -10.95 2.71
CA PHE A 87 -6.06 -10.06 2.44
C PHE A 87 -5.68 -8.93 1.50
N LEU A 88 -4.55 -8.27 1.76
CA LEU A 88 -4.04 -7.23 0.89
C LEU A 88 -3.83 -7.75 -0.53
N LYS A 89 -3.19 -8.92 -0.69
CA LYS A 89 -2.96 -9.51 -2.01
C LYS A 89 -4.27 -9.90 -2.69
N ARG A 90 -5.03 -10.84 -2.10
CA ARG A 90 -6.18 -11.50 -2.74
C ARG A 90 -7.32 -10.54 -3.02
N ASP A 91 -7.66 -9.72 -2.04
CA ASP A 91 -8.90 -8.94 -2.10
C ASP A 91 -8.67 -7.57 -2.71
N ILE A 92 -7.41 -7.13 -2.84
CA ILE A 92 -7.06 -5.80 -3.36
C ILE A 92 -6.11 -5.90 -4.56
N LEU A 93 -4.90 -6.40 -4.37
CA LEU A 93 -3.86 -6.33 -5.40
C LEU A 93 -4.16 -7.23 -6.59
N ASP A 94 -4.62 -8.47 -6.38
CA ASP A 94 -4.95 -9.43 -7.44
C ASP A 94 -6.05 -8.86 -8.36
N ILE A 95 -7.06 -8.20 -7.80
CA ILE A 95 -8.12 -7.53 -8.57
C ILE A 95 -7.53 -6.42 -9.46
N MET A 96 -6.53 -5.69 -8.99
CA MET A 96 -5.85 -4.66 -9.77
C MET A 96 -4.89 -5.25 -10.81
N ILE A 97 -4.21 -6.35 -10.47
CA ILE A 97 -3.30 -7.10 -11.35
C ILE A 97 -4.09 -7.69 -12.53
N ASP A 98 -5.27 -8.24 -12.29
CA ASP A 98 -6.18 -8.73 -13.33
C ASP A 98 -6.62 -7.63 -14.32
N ARG A 99 -6.48 -6.37 -13.93
CA ARG A 99 -6.78 -5.18 -14.74
C ARG A 99 -5.54 -4.54 -15.36
N GLY A 100 -4.38 -5.17 -15.24
CA GLY A 100 -3.13 -4.75 -15.85
C GLY A 100 -2.23 -3.89 -14.97
N VAL A 101 -2.58 -3.65 -13.69
CA VAL A 101 -1.67 -2.97 -12.76
C VAL A 101 -0.50 -3.89 -12.44
N ARG A 102 0.73 -3.37 -12.51
CA ARG A 102 1.96 -4.13 -12.23
C ARG A 102 2.88 -3.42 -11.24
N LYS A 103 2.62 -2.16 -10.92
CA LYS A 103 3.47 -1.36 -10.05
C LYS A 103 2.66 -0.83 -8.89
N PHE A 104 3.11 -1.08 -7.67
CA PHE A 104 2.40 -0.67 -6.47
C PHE A 104 3.30 0.18 -5.61
N ILE A 105 2.76 1.31 -5.14
CA ILE A 105 3.37 2.14 -4.12
C ILE A 105 2.50 2.05 -2.87
N LEU A 106 3.01 1.41 -1.83
CA LEU A 106 2.37 1.24 -0.54
C LEU A 106 2.92 2.28 0.43
N ILE A 107 2.08 3.21 0.87
CA ILE A 107 2.44 4.26 1.82
C ILE A 107 2.11 3.76 3.23
N ALA A 108 3.14 3.47 4.00
CA ALA A 108 3.09 2.82 5.31
C ALA A 108 3.34 3.76 6.49
N GLU A 109 3.21 5.09 6.30
CA GLU A 109 3.43 6.10 7.35
C GLU A 109 2.64 5.85 8.64
N ASN A 110 1.47 5.22 8.52
CA ASN A 110 0.60 4.89 9.65
C ASN A 110 0.57 3.38 9.98
N VAL A 111 1.51 2.60 9.46
CA VAL A 111 1.72 1.20 9.88
C VAL A 111 2.58 1.22 11.14
N LEU A 112 2.03 0.67 12.22
CA LEU A 112 2.53 0.80 13.58
C LEU A 112 3.53 -0.32 13.94
N ASN A 113 3.22 -1.57 13.63
CA ASN A 113 4.13 -2.70 13.75
C ASN A 113 3.96 -3.66 12.57
N PHE A 114 4.95 -4.54 12.41
CA PHE A 114 4.92 -5.66 11.48
C PHE A 114 5.14 -6.96 12.25
N HIS A 115 4.40 -8.02 11.93
CA HIS A 115 4.57 -9.35 12.53
C HIS A 115 4.57 -10.41 11.46
N TYR A 116 5.73 -10.99 11.17
CA TYR A 116 5.93 -11.95 10.10
C TYR A 116 5.51 -13.39 10.46
N ASP A 117 4.87 -14.09 9.53
CA ASP A 117 4.60 -15.55 9.61
C ASP A 117 5.35 -16.34 8.52
N MET A 118 4.96 -16.14 7.25
CA MET A 118 5.50 -16.83 6.08
C MET A 118 5.63 -15.90 4.87
N ASP A 119 6.41 -16.31 3.87
CA ASP A 119 6.76 -15.52 2.68
C ASP A 119 5.98 -15.90 1.41
N ASP A 120 5.05 -16.86 1.48
CA ASP A 120 4.35 -17.43 0.34
C ASP A 120 3.57 -16.39 -0.48
N TYR A 121 2.77 -15.55 0.18
CA TYR A 121 2.02 -14.49 -0.51
C TYR A 121 2.91 -13.37 -1.05
N TYR A 122 4.06 -13.12 -0.42
CA TYR A 122 5.03 -12.14 -0.92
C TYR A 122 5.73 -12.65 -2.18
N ALA A 123 6.14 -13.93 -2.18
CA ALA A 123 6.74 -14.58 -3.33
C ALA A 123 5.75 -14.63 -4.51
N GLU A 124 4.50 -15.01 -4.26
CA GLU A 124 3.48 -15.04 -5.29
C GLU A 124 3.20 -13.63 -5.85
N LEU A 125 3.08 -12.62 -4.97
CA LEU A 125 2.92 -11.23 -5.41
C LEU A 125 4.08 -10.77 -6.27
N TYR A 126 5.32 -11.11 -5.91
CA TYR A 126 6.51 -10.79 -6.69
C TYR A 126 6.48 -11.43 -8.09
N GLU A 127 6.03 -12.69 -8.18
CA GLU A 127 5.86 -13.38 -9.47
C GLU A 127 4.76 -12.73 -10.31
N ASP A 128 3.59 -12.45 -9.72
CA ASP A 128 2.41 -11.94 -10.43
C ASP A 128 2.59 -10.52 -11.01
N VAL A 129 3.40 -9.68 -10.37
CA VAL A 129 3.65 -8.31 -10.86
C VAL A 129 4.59 -8.25 -12.06
N GLU A 130 5.10 -9.38 -12.56
CA GLU A 130 5.88 -9.59 -13.81
C GLU A 130 6.48 -8.31 -14.46
N GLN A 131 7.80 -8.08 -14.30
CA GLN A 131 8.52 -6.86 -14.74
C GLN A 131 8.10 -5.55 -14.05
N GLY A 132 7.08 -5.59 -13.20
CA GLY A 132 6.68 -4.54 -12.29
C GLY A 132 7.44 -4.59 -10.96
N TRP A 133 6.87 -3.95 -9.94
CA TRP A 133 7.48 -3.85 -8.62
C TRP A 133 6.47 -3.43 -7.57
N VAL A 134 6.76 -3.76 -6.32
CA VAL A 134 6.03 -3.26 -5.15
C VAL A 134 7.01 -2.48 -4.29
N VAL A 135 6.74 -1.19 -4.09
CA VAL A 135 7.53 -0.30 -3.24
C VAL A 135 6.75 0.02 -1.99
N ILE A 136 7.43 0.03 -0.84
CA ILE A 136 6.90 0.57 0.40
C ILE A 136 7.68 1.84 0.75
N THR A 137 6.96 2.91 1.10
CA THR A 137 7.51 4.18 1.59
C THR A 137 6.84 4.58 2.90
N GLY A 138 7.50 5.40 3.69
CA GLY A 138 7.01 5.90 4.96
C GLY A 138 7.09 4.86 6.08
N LEU A 139 7.97 3.86 5.98
CA LEU A 139 8.10 2.87 7.05
C LEU A 139 8.69 3.51 8.32
N GLN A 140 8.14 3.14 9.48
CA GLN A 140 8.83 3.40 10.74
C GLN A 140 10.08 2.51 10.83
N ASN A 141 11.16 3.04 11.42
CA ASN A 141 12.46 2.36 11.46
C ASN A 141 12.36 0.90 11.97
N HIS A 142 11.63 0.66 13.05
CA HIS A 142 11.50 -0.70 13.61
C HIS A 142 10.71 -1.63 12.68
N VAL A 143 9.73 -1.12 11.94
CA VAL A 143 8.96 -1.89 10.96
C VAL A 143 9.85 -2.30 9.78
N ALA A 144 10.64 -1.36 9.25
CA ALA A 144 11.60 -1.63 8.18
C ALA A 144 12.68 -2.64 8.61
N GLU A 145 13.20 -2.49 9.84
CA GLU A 145 14.17 -3.44 10.42
C GLU A 145 13.58 -4.85 10.55
N GLU A 146 12.31 -4.96 10.95
CA GLU A 146 11.63 -6.24 11.08
C GLU A 146 11.37 -6.90 9.72
N MET A 147 10.83 -6.17 8.74
CA MET A 147 10.65 -6.67 7.38
C MET A 147 11.97 -7.15 6.76
N LYS A 148 13.06 -6.40 6.98
CA LYS A 148 14.40 -6.77 6.50
C LYS A 148 14.97 -8.00 7.23
N ARG A 149 14.69 -8.15 8.53
CA ARG A 149 15.11 -9.34 9.30
C ARG A 149 14.56 -10.64 8.70
N TYR A 150 13.36 -10.58 8.14
CA TYR A 150 12.70 -11.70 7.48
C TYR A 150 12.90 -11.73 5.95
N HIS A 151 13.86 -10.97 5.44
CA HIS A 151 14.26 -10.99 4.02
C HIS A 151 13.16 -10.59 3.03
N LEU A 152 12.20 -9.77 3.45
CA LEU A 152 11.15 -9.28 2.56
C LEU A 152 11.67 -8.30 1.50
N ASP A 153 12.89 -7.80 1.65
CA ASP A 153 13.61 -7.01 0.64
C ASP A 153 13.97 -7.82 -0.62
N HIS A 154 13.76 -9.14 -0.62
CA HIS A 154 13.81 -9.96 -1.83
C HIS A 154 12.57 -9.80 -2.72
N PHE A 155 11.42 -9.42 -2.15
CA PHE A 155 10.13 -9.34 -2.85
C PHE A 155 9.64 -7.90 -2.98
N LEU A 156 9.96 -7.05 -1.99
CA LEU A 156 9.47 -5.69 -1.86
C LEU A 156 10.66 -4.72 -1.89
N LEU A 157 10.45 -3.54 -2.48
CA LEU A 157 11.41 -2.46 -2.49
C LEU A 157 11.10 -1.47 -1.37
N PHE A 158 12.00 -1.31 -0.42
CA PHE A 158 11.88 -0.32 0.66
C PHE A 158 13.25 0.11 1.16
N GLY A 159 13.31 1.25 1.84
CA GLY A 159 14.56 1.86 2.29
C GLY A 159 14.47 3.39 2.34
N GLU A 160 15.47 4.00 2.99
CA GLU A 160 15.49 5.44 3.29
C GLU A 160 15.28 6.31 2.04
N GLU A 161 15.81 5.92 0.88
CA GLU A 161 15.64 6.68 -0.37
C GLU A 161 14.17 6.85 -0.79
N PHE A 162 13.31 5.88 -0.49
CA PHE A 162 11.89 5.97 -0.77
C PHE A 162 11.16 6.81 0.27
N ASP A 163 11.63 6.82 1.52
CA ASP A 163 11.02 7.54 2.65
C ASP A 163 11.32 9.05 2.64
N LEU A 164 12.40 9.47 1.96
CA LEU A 164 12.79 10.88 1.85
C LEU A 164 11.92 11.72 0.89
N ILE A 165 11.00 11.09 0.16
CA ILE A 165 10.16 11.78 -0.83
C ILE A 165 9.00 12.50 -0.13
N ASN A 166 8.94 13.82 -0.29
CA ASN A 166 7.80 14.62 0.19
C ASN A 166 6.58 14.51 -0.76
N TRP A 167 5.99 13.32 -0.81
CA TRP A 167 4.94 12.95 -1.75
C TRP A 167 3.64 13.74 -1.59
N ARG A 168 3.31 14.20 -0.37
CA ARG A 168 2.08 14.97 -0.07
C ARG A 168 2.01 16.31 -0.81
N THR A 169 3.14 16.82 -1.30
CA THR A 169 3.23 18.06 -2.09
C THR A 169 3.14 17.83 -3.60
N MET A 170 3.07 16.57 -4.04
CA MET A 170 3.11 16.17 -5.45
C MET A 170 1.72 15.77 -5.95
N THR A 171 1.57 15.71 -7.27
CA THR A 171 0.48 14.96 -7.91
C THR A 171 0.80 13.46 -7.85
N PRO A 172 -0.20 12.57 -7.98
CA PRO A 172 0.04 11.12 -8.00
C PRO A 172 1.08 10.70 -9.04
N GLU A 173 0.99 11.27 -10.26
CA GLU A 173 1.90 11.00 -11.37
C GLU A 173 3.34 11.44 -11.09
N ASN A 174 3.53 12.62 -10.48
CA ASN A 174 4.87 13.11 -10.12
C ASN A 174 5.48 12.28 -8.99
N PHE A 175 4.66 11.80 -8.06
CA PHE A 175 5.12 10.91 -7.02
C PHE A 175 5.58 9.56 -7.61
N TYR A 176 4.76 8.97 -8.48
CA TYR A 176 5.12 7.76 -9.23
C TYR A 176 6.42 7.93 -10.03
N ALA A 177 6.57 9.02 -10.78
CA ALA A 177 7.78 9.31 -11.55
C ALA A 177 9.03 9.39 -10.65
N SER A 178 8.88 9.94 -9.43
CA SER A 178 9.97 10.04 -8.46
C SER A 178 10.41 8.66 -7.95
N ILE A 179 9.45 7.80 -7.59
CA ILE A 179 9.72 6.40 -7.19
C ILE A 179 10.39 5.63 -8.33
N LYS A 180 9.84 5.72 -9.54
CA LYS A 180 10.36 5.04 -10.74
C LYS A 180 11.83 5.42 -11.01
N SER A 181 12.17 6.70 -10.91
CA SER A 181 13.54 7.19 -11.09
C SER A 181 14.53 6.59 -10.08
N ILE A 182 14.13 6.43 -8.81
CA ILE A 182 14.97 5.79 -7.78
C ILE A 182 15.26 4.33 -8.17
N ILE A 183 14.23 3.59 -8.59
CA ILE A 183 14.36 2.18 -8.98
C ILE A 183 15.30 2.05 -10.19
N GLU A 184 15.09 2.86 -11.24
CA GLU A 184 15.92 2.84 -12.44
C GLU A 184 17.39 3.11 -12.13
N ASN A 185 17.67 4.07 -11.22
CA ASN A 185 19.03 4.36 -10.78
C ASN A 185 19.67 3.19 -10.01
N LYS A 186 18.90 2.48 -9.17
CA LYS A 186 19.40 1.27 -8.48
C LYS A 186 19.76 0.16 -9.46
N THR A 187 18.92 -0.09 -10.46
CA THR A 187 19.19 -1.11 -11.49
C THR A 187 20.47 -0.79 -12.25
N LEU A 188 20.72 0.48 -12.59
CA LEU A 188 21.95 0.90 -13.25
C LEU A 188 23.20 0.69 -12.38
N LEU A 189 23.10 0.88 -11.06
CA LEU A 189 24.22 0.64 -10.14
C LEU A 189 24.56 -0.85 -9.99
N LEU A 190 23.60 -1.76 -10.15
CA LEU A 190 23.83 -3.22 -10.09
C LEU A 190 24.46 -3.79 -11.36
N LEU A 191 24.42 -3.05 -12.47
CA LEU A 191 24.94 -3.46 -13.78
C LEU A 191 26.37 -2.96 -14.05
N ASN A 192 26.94 -2.13 -13.17
CA ASN A 192 28.28 -1.56 -13.28
C ASN A 192 29.20 -2.05 -12.15
#